data_AF-A0A9D6BFG2-F1
#
_entry.id   AF-A0A9D6BFG2-F1
#
_cell.length_a   1.000
_cell.length_b   1.000
_cell.length_c   1.000
_cell.angle_alpha   90.00
_cell.angle_beta   90.00
_cell.angle_gamma   90.00
#
_symmetry.space_group_name_H-M   'P 1'
#
loop_
_entity.id
_entity.type
_entity.pdbx_description
1 polymer ?
#
loop_
_entity_poly.entity_id
_entity_poly.type
_entity_poly.pdbx_seq_one_letter_code
_entity_poly.pdbx_strand_id
1 'polypeptide(L)' 'MRAQVKRHASGAQERTIRASISFPEDQYQVLEKIAVENKVSLAWVVRDAIDGYLKAKWPLLPQGTDAEDAQQTSERA' A
#
# COMPACT_ATOMS: atom_id res chain seq x y z
N MET A 1 -4.43 -26.86 -32.11
CA MET A 1 -5.01 -25.57 -31.67
C MET A 1 -4.37 -25.19 -30.35
N ARG A 2 -3.52 -24.14 -30.31
CA ARG A 2 -2.85 -23.68 -29.09
C ARG A 2 -3.69 -22.54 -28.48
N ALA A 3 -4.24 -22.74 -27.30
CA ALA A 3 -4.90 -21.68 -26.54
C ALA A 3 -3.82 -20.74 -25.96
N GLN A 4 -3.83 -19.48 -26.39
CA GLN A 4 -3.01 -18.44 -25.79
C GLN A 4 -3.60 -18.06 -24.44
N VAL A 5 -2.91 -18.41 -23.35
CA VAL A 5 -3.19 -17.87 -22.02
C VAL A 5 -2.77 -16.39 -22.03
N LYS A 6 -3.78 -15.52 -21.98
CA LYS A 6 -3.64 -14.07 -21.89
C LYS A 6 -2.96 -13.73 -20.56
N ARG A 7 -1.64 -13.50 -20.59
CA ARG A 7 -0.88 -12.96 -19.46
C ARG A 7 -1.38 -11.54 -19.21
N HIS A 8 -2.15 -11.35 -18.14
CA HIS A 8 -2.43 -10.00 -17.65
C HIS A 8 -1.10 -9.38 -17.26
N ALA A 9 -0.71 -8.33 -17.97
CA ALA A 9 0.41 -7.49 -17.58
C ALA A 9 0.03 -6.84 -16.25
N SER A 10 0.66 -7.30 -15.17
CA SER A 10 0.52 -6.71 -13.84
C SER A 10 1.12 -5.30 -13.92
N GLY A 11 0.26 -4.29 -14.06
CA GLY A 11 0.64 -2.89 -13.90
C GLY A 11 1.40 -2.75 -12.59
N ALA A 12 2.52 -2.01 -12.64
CA ALA A 12 3.44 -1.70 -11.54
C ALA A 12 2.86 -2.06 -10.16
N GLN A 13 3.12 -3.29 -9.70
CA GLN A 13 2.73 -3.65 -8.33
C GLN A 13 3.52 -2.74 -7.41
N GLU A 14 2.83 -1.82 -6.73
CA GLU A 14 3.37 -1.13 -5.57
C GLU A 14 4.04 -2.16 -4.67
N ARG A 15 5.35 -1.97 -4.45
CA ARG A 15 6.19 -2.91 -3.70
C ARG A 15 5.65 -2.98 -2.26
N THR A 16 4.83 -3.99 -1.99
CA THR A 16 4.22 -4.18 -0.67
C THR A 16 5.14 -5.07 0.18
N ILE A 17 5.49 -4.59 1.37
CA ILE A 17 6.29 -5.35 2.34
C ILE A 17 5.37 -5.91 3.42
N ARG A 18 5.49 -7.21 3.74
CA ARG A 18 4.77 -7.84 4.84
C ARG A 18 5.48 -7.57 6.16
N ALA A 19 4.76 -7.02 7.13
CA ALA A 19 5.18 -6.95 8.53
C ALA A 19 4.35 -7.92 9.38
N SER A 20 4.98 -8.53 10.37
CA SER A 20 4.31 -9.33 11.41
C SER A 20 4.35 -8.55 12.71
N ILE A 21 3.19 -8.24 13.27
CA ILE A 21 3.05 -7.48 14.52
C ILE A 21 2.01 -8.17 15.40
N SER A 22 2.19 -8.06 16.71
CA SER A 22 1.24 -8.58 17.71
C SER A 22 0.44 -7.41 18.29
N PHE A 23 -0.88 -7.58 18.39
CA PHE A 23 -1.77 -6.61 19.01
C PHE A 23 -2.22 -7.12 20.39
N PRO A 24 -2.39 -6.22 21.38
CA PRO A 24 -3.13 -6.54 22.59
C PRO A 24 -4.56 -6.99 22.25
N GLU A 25 -5.12 -7.89 23.05
CA GLU A 25 -6.44 -8.49 22.79
C GLU A 25 -7.54 -7.43 22.66
N ASP A 26 -7.57 -6.45 23.57
CA ASP A 26 -8.54 -5.35 23.55
C ASP A 26 -8.48 -4.56 22.24
N GLN A 27 -7.27 -4.31 21.72
CA GLN A 27 -7.08 -3.56 20.47
C GLN A 27 -7.51 -4.40 19.26
N TYR A 28 -7.18 -5.69 19.25
CA TYR A 28 -7.58 -6.59 18.18
C TYR A 28 -9.12 -6.67 18.05
N GLN A 29 -9.83 -6.82 19.17
CA GLN A 29 -11.30 -6.87 19.18
C GLN A 29 -11.92 -5.60 18.61
N VAL A 30 -11.38 -4.43 18.97
CA VAL A 30 -11.86 -3.14 18.45
C VAL A 30 -11.61 -3.04 16.94
N LEU A 31 -10.41 -3.40 16.47
CA LEU A 31 -10.08 -3.39 15.04
C LEU A 31 -10.96 -4.36 14.23
N GLU A 32 -11.24 -5.54 14.77
CA GLU A 32 -12.13 -6.52 14.16
C GLU A 32 -13.56 -6.00 14.03
N LYS A 33 -14.08 -5.37 15.09
CA LYS A 33 -15.41 -4.74 15.05
C LYS A 33 -15.50 -3.66 13.98
N ILE A 34 -14.50 -2.77 13.90
CA ILE A 34 -14.44 -1.72 12.86
C ILE A 34 -14.39 -2.33 11.47
N ALA A 35 -13.62 -3.40 11.29
CA ALA A 35 -13.50 -4.09 10.00
C ALA A 35 -14.85 -4.67 9.55
N VAL A 36 -15.57 -5.34 10.46
CA VAL A 36 -16.90 -5.91 10.18
C VAL A 36 -17.93 -4.81 9.87
N GLU A 37 -17.98 -3.75 10.67
CA GLU A 37 -18.92 -2.63 10.48
C GLU A 37 -18.71 -1.94 9.12
N ASN A 38 -17.45 -1.76 8.70
CA ASN A 38 -17.10 -1.11 7.44
C ASN A 38 -17.02 -2.09 6.25
N LYS A 39 -17.24 -3.40 6.48
CA LYS A 39 -17.13 -4.47 5.46
C LYS A 39 -15.77 -4.51 4.77
N VAL A 40 -14.72 -4.24 5.52
CA VAL A 40 -13.33 -4.22 5.07
C VAL A 40 -12.54 -5.29 5.81
N SER A 41 -11.33 -5.58 5.34
CA SER A 41 -10.42 -6.49 6.05
C SER A 41 -9.69 -5.76 7.18
N LEU A 42 -9.28 -6.50 8.21
CA LEU A 42 -8.48 -5.95 9.31
C LEU A 42 -7.18 -5.30 8.80
N ALA A 43 -6.54 -5.88 7.79
CA ALA A 43 -5.34 -5.31 7.17
C ALA A 43 -5.61 -3.95 6.49
N TRP A 44 -6.81 -3.75 5.93
CA TRP A 44 -7.22 -2.45 5.39
C TRP A 44 -7.35 -1.41 6.51
N VAL A 45 -8.01 -1.78 7.62
CA VAL A 45 -8.16 -0.88 8.79
C VAL A 45 -6.80 -0.45 9.33
N VAL A 46 -5.85 -1.39 9.43
CA VAL A 46 -4.48 -1.09 9.88
C VAL A 46 -3.79 -0.13 8.92
N ARG A 47 -3.93 -0.31 7.60
CA ARG A 47 -3.32 0.59 6.61
C ARG A 47 -3.89 2.00 6.68
N ASP A 48 -5.22 2.11 6.81
CA ASP A 48 -5.92 3.40 6.92
C ASP A 48 -5.50 4.15 8.20
N ALA A 49 -5.45 3.45 9.33
CA ALA A 49 -4.98 4.01 10.60
C ALA A 49 -3.51 4.47 10.53
N ILE A 50 -2.64 3.72 9.84
CA ILE A 50 -1.25 4.10 9.62
C ILE A 50 -1.16 5.35 8.74
N ASP A 51 -1.94 5.43 7.66
CA ASP A 51 -1.96 6.60 6.78
C ASP A 51 -2.37 7.87 7.54
N GLY A 52 -3.40 7.77 8.38
CA GLY A 52 -3.80 8.85 9.30
C GLY A 52 -2.70 9.24 10.29
N TYR A 53 -2.03 8.26 10.90
CA TYR A 53 -0.92 8.51 11.83
C TYR A 53 0.29 9.16 11.14
N LEU A 54 0.65 8.71 9.93
CA LEU A 54 1.75 9.29 9.16
C LEU A 54 1.46 10.73 8.75
N LYS A 55 0.24 11.01 8.27
CA LYS A 55 -0.20 12.38 7.94
C LYS A 55 -0.17 13.31 9.16
N ALA A 56 -0.61 12.80 10.32
CA ALA A 56 -0.62 13.57 11.57
C ALA A 56 0.80 13.81 12.12
N LYS A 57 1.69 12.81 12.06
CA LYS A 57 3.07 12.92 12.56
C LYS A 57 3.99 13.66 11.60
N TRP A 58 3.74 13.57 10.30
CA TRP A 58 4.62 14.13 9.27
C TRP A 58 3.85 14.89 8.19
N PRO A 59 3.16 15.98 8.54
CA PRO A 59 2.41 16.79 7.57
C PRO A 59 3.31 17.47 6.52
N LEU A 60 4.64 17.43 6.68
CA LEU A 60 5.62 18.20 5.90
C LEU A 60 6.43 17.41 4.87
N LEU A 61 6.18 16.11 4.67
CA LEU A 61 6.83 15.41 3.55
C LEU A 61 6.08 15.74 2.26
N PRO A 62 6.68 16.48 1.31
CA PRO A 62 6.16 16.46 -0.06
C PRO A 62 6.18 15.00 -0.48
N GLN A 63 5.00 14.48 -0.83
CA GLN A 63 4.88 13.19 -1.51
C GLN A 63 5.90 13.24 -2.65
N GLY A 64 6.91 12.37 -2.62
CA GLY A 64 7.95 12.33 -3.63
C GLY A 64 7.33 11.82 -4.93
N THR A 65 6.63 12.70 -5.64
CA THR A 65 6.28 12.54 -7.03
C THR A 65 7.56 12.76 -7.85
N ASP A 66 7.99 11.69 -8.52
CA ASP A 66 8.57 11.72 -9.87
C ASP A 66 10.00 12.26 -10.05
N ALA A 67 10.97 11.84 -9.23
CA ALA A 67 12.39 12.08 -9.51
C ALA A 67 13.11 10.91 -10.23
N GLU A 68 12.39 9.86 -10.67
CA GLU A 68 13.00 8.66 -11.31
C GLU A 68 12.72 8.56 -12.82
N ASP A 69 12.53 9.69 -13.52
CA ASP A 69 12.35 9.70 -15.00
C ASP A 69 13.16 10.80 -15.73
N ALA A 70 14.21 11.35 -15.10
CA ALA A 70 15.07 12.36 -15.74
C ALA A 70 16.39 11.82 -16.30
N GLN A 71 16.72 10.54 -16.11
CA GLN A 71 18.01 9.97 -16.55
C GLN A 71 17.98 9.24 -17.90
N GLN A 72 16.82 9.15 -18.56
CA GLN A 72 16.70 8.54 -19.89
C GLN A 72 16.55 9.58 -21.02
N THR A 73 17.36 10.64 -21.00
CA THR A 73 17.56 11.53 -22.16
C THR A 73 19.00 12.01 -22.27
N SER A 74 19.97 11.13 -22.00
CA SER A 74 21.39 11.43 -22.23
C SER A 74 22.14 10.28 -22.94
N GLU A 75 21.41 9.43 -23.66
CA GLU A 75 21.99 8.39 -24.52
C GLU A 75 21.42 8.49 -25.95
N ARG A 76 21.53 9.70 -26.51
CA ARG A 76 21.56 9.93 -27.97
C ARG A 76 22.69 10.92 -28.24
N ALA A 77 23.91 10.39 -28.22
CA ALA A 77 25.09 10.99 -28.85
C ALA A 77 25.63 9.97 -29.85
#